data_AF-A0A412J6D2-F1
#
_entry.id   AF-A0A412J6D2-F1
#
_cell.length_a   1.000
_cell.length_b   1.000
_cell.length_c   1.000
_cell.angle_alpha   90.00
_cell.angle_beta   90.00
_cell.angle_gamma   90.00
#
_symmetry.space_group_name_H-M   'P 1'
#
loop_
_entity.id
_entity.type
_entity.pdbx_description
1 polymer ?
#
loop_
_entity_poly.entity_id
_entity_poly.type
_entity_poly.pdbx_seq_one_letter_code
_entity_poly.pdbx_strand_id
1 'polypeptide(L)'
;MKFSDIDFSAISRMMDNMSDEEKNKLNDMAQNMMNNMKQNEEPEEETDFYEALNINEEDYAEFPGSVLDQIEAGSDLEVYYEDVKDADFSASALFYAKATLNMLRKYIYPVFKKIFDGFNNSSTTTIYSYLYPLMNEDNIHKLFDEEFGTPEGWIELKNALQQIYIILNRAEYDFVSYEDLQLLKDILFNQEILLKIKNL
;
A
#
# COMPACT_ATOMS: atom_id res chain seq x y z
N MET A 1 -23.11 17.33 -6.37
CA MET A 1 -22.99 18.81 -6.36
C MET A 1 -21.52 19.14 -6.18
N LYS A 2 -20.92 19.95 -7.05
CA LYS A 2 -19.53 20.38 -6.85
C LYS A 2 -19.52 21.63 -5.97
N PHE A 3 -18.49 21.80 -5.14
CA PHE A 3 -18.32 22.98 -4.26
C PHE A 3 -18.34 24.31 -5.04
N SER A 4 -17.99 24.27 -6.33
CA SER A 4 -18.05 25.40 -7.28
C SER A 4 -19.48 25.85 -7.64
N ASP A 5 -20.49 25.03 -7.38
CA ASP A 5 -21.89 25.30 -7.73
C ASP A 5 -22.64 26.02 -6.59
N ILE A 6 -21.97 26.27 -5.46
CA ILE A 6 -22.53 27.00 -4.31
C ILE A 6 -22.32 28.49 -4.53
N ASP A 7 -23.39 29.24 -4.78
CA ASP A 7 -23.34 30.70 -4.89
C ASP A 7 -23.19 31.36 -3.52
N PHE A 8 -21.94 31.50 -3.07
CA PHE A 8 -21.58 32.19 -1.82
C PHE A 8 -22.02 33.66 -1.80
N SER A 9 -22.36 34.27 -2.95
CA SER A 9 -22.90 35.64 -2.98
C SER A 9 -24.34 35.72 -2.46
N ALA A 10 -25.09 34.62 -2.53
CA ALA A 10 -26.43 34.52 -1.93
C ALA A 10 -26.34 34.37 -0.40
N ILE A 11 -25.35 33.61 0.09
CA ILE A 11 -25.06 33.47 1.52
C ILE A 11 -24.59 34.80 2.10
N SER A 12 -23.71 35.51 1.40
CA SER A 12 -23.26 36.85 1.80
C SER A 12 -24.41 37.84 1.89
N ARG A 13 -25.32 37.86 0.90
CA ARG A 13 -26.50 38.73 0.92
C ARG A 13 -27.49 38.38 2.04
N MET A 14 -27.63 37.10 2.39
CA MET A 14 -28.42 36.70 3.55
C MET A 14 -27.76 37.13 4.86
N MET A 15 -26.42 37.03 4.95
CA MET A 15 -25.65 37.49 6.10
C MET A 15 -25.76 39.00 6.27
N ASP A 16 -25.65 39.78 5.20
CA ASP A 16 -25.75 41.24 5.24
C ASP A 16 -27.12 41.75 5.70
N ASN A 17 -28.18 40.99 5.47
CA ASN A 17 -29.56 41.32 5.88
C ASN A 17 -29.93 40.83 7.30
N MET A 18 -29.05 40.08 7.97
CA MET A 18 -29.26 39.67 9.37
C MET A 18 -28.83 40.77 10.34
N SER A 19 -29.57 40.89 11.44
CA SER A 19 -29.22 41.82 12.51
C SER A 19 -27.90 41.39 13.18
N ASP A 20 -27.20 42.35 13.80
CA ASP A 20 -25.93 42.07 14.48
C ASP A 20 -26.10 41.04 15.61
N GLU A 21 -27.27 40.97 16.25
CA GLU A 21 -27.59 39.95 17.25
C GLU A 21 -27.71 38.54 16.65
N GLU A 22 -28.28 38.40 15.46
CA GLU A 22 -28.40 37.11 14.77
C GLU A 22 -27.05 36.62 14.23
N LYS A 23 -26.23 37.54 13.73
CA LYS A 23 -24.83 37.26 13.34
C LYS A 23 -24.02 36.77 14.53
N ASN A 24 -24.15 37.42 15.68
CA ASN A 24 -23.44 37.01 16.89
C ASN A 24 -23.90 35.64 17.38
N LYS A 25 -25.20 35.33 17.37
CA LYS A 25 -25.71 33.99 17.71
C LYS A 25 -25.21 32.90 16.76
N LEU A 26 -25.12 33.19 15.47
CA LEU A 26 -24.57 32.24 14.48
C LEU A 26 -23.07 32.00 14.71
N ASN A 27 -22.30 33.05 15.01
CA ASN A 27 -20.89 32.92 15.34
C ASN A 27 -20.68 32.12 16.64
N ASP A 28 -21.50 32.36 17.67
CA ASP A 28 -21.45 31.61 18.93
C ASP A 28 -21.81 30.14 18.72
N MET A 29 -22.81 29.84 17.88
CA MET A 29 -23.14 28.46 17.51
C MET A 29 -22.02 27.78 16.73
N ALA A 30 -21.39 28.47 15.78
CA ALA A 30 -20.27 27.94 15.01
C ALA A 30 -19.04 27.65 15.91
N GLN A 31 -18.73 28.56 16.84
CA GLN A 31 -17.65 28.36 17.81
C GLN A 31 -17.95 27.22 18.79
N ASN A 32 -19.19 27.11 19.27
CA ASN A 32 -19.60 26.00 20.13
C ASN A 32 -19.55 24.65 19.39
N MET A 33 -19.94 24.60 18.12
CA MET A 33 -19.79 23.40 17.30
C MET A 33 -18.31 23.02 17.09
N MET A 34 -17.44 23.99 16.80
CA MET A 34 -16.00 23.73 16.66
C MET A 34 -15.36 23.26 17.97
N ASN A 35 -15.75 23.85 19.11
CA ASN A 35 -15.25 23.44 20.41
C ASN A 35 -15.75 22.04 20.81
N ASN A 36 -17.00 21.71 20.50
CA ASN A 36 -17.54 20.36 20.75
C ASN A 36 -16.91 19.31 19.82
N MET A 37 -16.62 19.63 18.56
CA MET A 37 -15.89 18.72 17.66
C MET A 37 -14.48 18.44 18.19
N LYS A 38 -13.74 19.47 18.62
CA LYS A 38 -12.42 19.31 19.24
C LYS A 38 -12.42 18.54 20.57
N GLN A 39 -13.56 18.43 21.24
CA GLN A 39 -13.70 17.70 22.50
C GLN A 39 -14.20 16.25 22.30
N ASN A 40 -14.81 15.95 21.15
CA ASN A 40 -15.38 14.63 20.84
C ASN A 40 -14.54 13.82 19.84
N GLU A 41 -13.41 14.36 19.37
CA GLU A 41 -12.36 13.56 18.75
C GLU A 41 -11.66 12.79 19.89
N GLU A 42 -12.12 11.57 20.17
CA GLU A 42 -11.23 10.59 20.79
C GLU A 42 -10.01 10.49 19.88
N PRO A 43 -8.77 10.61 20.40
CA PRO A 43 -7.61 10.36 19.58
C PRO A 43 -7.73 8.93 19.06
N GLU A 44 -7.89 8.77 17.74
CA GLU A 44 -7.63 7.49 17.11
C GLU A 44 -6.18 7.16 17.48
N GLU A 45 -5.98 6.12 18.30
CA GLU A 45 -4.64 5.59 18.54
C GLU A 45 -4.17 5.00 17.20
N GLU A 46 -3.55 5.84 16.36
CA GLU A 46 -2.79 5.39 15.19
C GLU A 46 -1.69 4.46 15.70
N THR A 47 -1.96 3.16 15.62
CA THR A 47 -0.96 2.14 15.89
C THR A 47 0.02 2.17 14.74
N ASP A 48 1.29 2.45 15.05
CA ASP A 48 2.36 2.44 14.05
C ASP A 48 2.37 1.10 13.30
N PHE A 49 2.42 1.13 11.96
CA PHE A 49 2.38 -0.08 11.15
C PHE A 49 3.58 -1.00 11.44
N TYR A 50 4.72 -0.47 11.92
CA TYR A 50 5.84 -1.30 12.36
C TYR A 50 5.43 -2.20 13.54
N GLU A 51 4.68 -1.66 14.50
CA GLU A 51 4.13 -2.42 15.62
C GLU A 51 3.04 -3.38 15.15
N ALA A 52 2.09 -2.91 14.32
CA ALA A 52 0.99 -3.73 13.80
C ALA A 52 1.47 -4.94 12.98
N LEU A 53 2.57 -4.79 12.25
CA LEU A 53 3.20 -5.85 11.46
C LEU A 53 4.26 -6.64 12.23
N ASN A 54 4.58 -6.24 13.46
CA ASN A 54 5.63 -6.83 14.29
C ASN A 54 6.99 -6.90 13.54
N ILE A 55 7.40 -5.78 12.95
CA ILE A 55 8.66 -5.63 12.22
C ILE A 55 9.52 -4.52 12.84
N ASN A 56 10.83 -4.57 12.60
CA ASN A 56 11.77 -3.59 13.12
C ASN A 56 11.91 -2.40 12.14
N GLU A 57 11.63 -1.19 12.60
CA GLU A 57 11.73 0.04 11.78
C GLU A 57 13.11 0.18 11.10
N GLU A 58 14.20 -0.12 11.82
CA GLU A 58 15.56 0.07 11.32
C GLU A 58 15.85 -0.70 10.01
N ASP A 59 15.27 -1.91 9.89
CA ASP A 59 15.49 -2.78 8.72
C ASP A 59 14.80 -2.23 7.45
N TYR A 60 13.73 -1.45 7.65
CA TYR A 60 12.84 -0.96 6.59
C TYR A 60 12.98 0.55 6.35
N ALA A 61 13.63 1.30 7.24
CA ALA A 61 13.76 2.76 7.17
C ALA A 61 14.40 3.26 5.85
N GLU A 62 15.24 2.44 5.21
CA GLU A 62 15.87 2.77 3.93
C GLU A 62 15.01 2.44 2.70
N PHE A 63 13.80 1.89 2.89
CA PHE A 63 12.90 1.63 1.76
C PHE A 63 12.45 2.94 1.13
N PRO A 64 12.13 2.94 -0.18
CA PRO A 64 11.53 4.12 -0.80
C PRO A 64 10.25 4.53 -0.06
N GLY A 65 10.05 5.83 0.20
CA GLY A 65 8.84 6.31 0.91
C GLY A 65 7.54 5.79 0.30
N SER A 66 7.44 5.76 -1.03
CA SER A 66 6.28 5.18 -1.73
C SER A 66 6.01 3.68 -1.51
N VAL A 67 6.99 2.96 -0.97
CA VAL A 67 6.85 1.56 -0.53
C VAL A 67 6.32 1.55 0.89
N LEU A 68 6.88 2.36 1.78
CA LEU A 68 6.41 2.54 3.17
C LEU A 68 4.95 3.00 3.21
N ASP A 69 4.60 4.04 2.44
CA ASP A 69 3.22 4.56 2.31
C ASP A 69 2.21 3.46 1.90
N GLN A 70 2.66 2.44 1.18
CA GLN A 70 1.78 1.35 0.74
C GLN A 70 1.74 0.19 1.72
N ILE A 71 2.81 -0.02 2.50
CA ILE A 71 2.79 -0.97 3.60
C ILE A 71 1.82 -0.45 4.68
N GLU A 72 1.96 0.82 5.04
CA GLU A 72 1.06 1.54 5.96
C GLU A 72 -0.39 1.46 5.48
N ALA A 73 -0.70 1.90 4.25
CA ALA A 73 -2.06 1.83 3.72
C ALA A 73 -2.63 0.40 3.68
N GLY A 74 -1.78 -0.62 3.47
CA GLY A 74 -2.20 -2.02 3.53
C GLY A 74 -2.56 -2.47 4.95
N SER A 75 -1.77 -2.03 5.93
CA SER A 75 -1.97 -2.27 7.37
C SER A 75 -3.22 -1.55 7.89
N ASP A 76 -3.38 -0.27 7.57
CA ASP A 76 -4.52 0.53 8.02
C ASP A 76 -5.85 -0.06 7.55
N LEU A 77 -5.88 -0.52 6.29
CA LEU A 77 -7.07 -1.16 5.73
C LEU A 77 -7.37 -2.51 6.38
N GLU A 78 -6.34 -3.26 6.80
CA GLU A 78 -6.55 -4.49 7.55
C GLU A 78 -7.22 -4.21 8.90
N VAL A 79 -6.68 -3.24 9.65
CA VAL A 79 -7.24 -2.80 10.94
C VAL A 79 -8.68 -2.31 10.77
N TYR A 80 -8.94 -1.50 9.73
CA TYR A 80 -10.29 -1.00 9.45
C TYR A 80 -11.34 -2.11 9.27
N TYR A 81 -10.94 -3.27 8.76
CA TYR A 81 -11.84 -4.40 8.49
C TYR A 81 -11.77 -5.53 9.53
N GLU A 82 -10.96 -5.41 10.58
CA GLU A 82 -10.66 -6.54 11.50
C GLU A 82 -11.90 -7.12 12.20
N ASP A 83 -12.86 -6.26 12.57
CA ASP A 83 -14.10 -6.64 13.24
C ASP A 83 -15.23 -7.02 12.26
N VAL A 84 -14.99 -6.88 10.96
CA VAL A 84 -16.00 -7.16 9.95
C VAL A 84 -15.92 -8.63 9.57
N LYS A 85 -16.92 -9.39 10.01
CA LYS A 85 -17.05 -10.80 9.64
C LYS A 85 -17.14 -10.95 8.12
N ASP A 86 -16.38 -11.91 7.59
CA ASP A 86 -16.35 -12.25 6.16
C ASP A 86 -15.93 -11.05 5.28
N ALA A 87 -15.11 -10.13 5.83
CA ALA A 87 -14.57 -9.00 5.08
C ALA A 87 -13.68 -9.45 3.91
N ASP A 88 -13.66 -8.61 2.88
CA ASP A 88 -12.79 -8.76 1.72
C ASP A 88 -11.54 -7.88 1.88
N PHE A 89 -10.39 -8.53 2.03
CA PHE A 89 -9.09 -7.88 2.23
C PHE A 89 -8.35 -7.61 0.92
N SER A 90 -9.04 -7.65 -0.22
CA SER A 90 -8.46 -7.41 -1.54
C SER A 90 -7.74 -6.06 -1.63
N ALA A 91 -8.28 -5.02 -0.99
CA ALA A 91 -7.66 -3.70 -0.95
C ALA A 91 -6.30 -3.72 -0.23
N SER A 92 -6.22 -4.29 0.97
CA SER A 92 -4.96 -4.46 1.72
C SER A 92 -3.94 -5.26 0.91
N ALA A 93 -4.37 -6.38 0.31
CA ALA A 93 -3.50 -7.21 -0.52
C ALA A 93 -2.96 -6.46 -1.75
N LEU A 94 -3.77 -5.61 -2.39
CA LEU A 94 -3.33 -4.78 -3.52
C LEU A 94 -2.25 -3.78 -3.10
N PHE A 95 -2.36 -3.17 -1.92
CA PHE A 95 -1.34 -2.24 -1.41
C PHE A 95 -0.01 -2.96 -1.13
N TYR A 96 -0.04 -4.10 -0.43
CA TYR A 96 1.15 -4.92 -0.21
C TYR A 96 1.81 -5.43 -1.51
N ALA A 97 1.00 -5.84 -2.49
CA ALA A 97 1.51 -6.25 -3.79
C ALA A 97 2.12 -5.08 -4.57
N LYS A 98 1.55 -3.88 -4.46
CA LYS A 98 2.08 -2.67 -5.09
C LYS A 98 3.38 -2.23 -4.41
N ALA A 99 3.53 -2.41 -3.09
CA ALA A 99 4.78 -2.21 -2.37
C ALA A 99 5.86 -3.15 -2.89
N THR A 100 5.53 -4.44 -3.04
CA THR A 100 6.41 -5.46 -3.65
C THR A 100 6.83 -5.06 -5.07
N LEU A 101 5.88 -4.63 -5.91
CA LEU A 101 6.17 -4.21 -7.29
C LEU A 101 7.12 -3.00 -7.34
N ASN A 102 6.96 -2.05 -6.41
CA ASN A 102 7.85 -0.90 -6.32
C ASN A 102 9.26 -1.31 -5.87
N MET A 103 9.40 -2.29 -4.98
CA MET A 103 10.70 -2.88 -4.64
C MET A 103 11.34 -3.57 -5.86
N LEU A 104 10.59 -4.40 -6.59
CA LEU A 104 11.07 -5.06 -7.82
C LEU A 104 11.52 -4.03 -8.87
N ARG A 105 10.75 -2.96 -9.07
CA ARG A 105 11.09 -1.88 -10.00
C ARG A 105 12.35 -1.11 -9.59
N LYS A 106 12.61 -0.99 -8.29
CA LYS A 106 13.77 -0.27 -7.77
C LYS A 106 15.05 -1.10 -7.86
N TYR A 107 15.00 -2.36 -7.42
CA TYR A 107 16.19 -3.18 -7.20
C TYR A 107 16.41 -4.24 -8.28
N ILE A 108 15.33 -4.88 -8.77
CA ILE A 108 15.43 -6.03 -9.69
C ILE A 108 15.34 -5.60 -11.16
N TYR A 109 14.54 -4.57 -11.47
CA TYR A 109 14.39 -4.07 -12.84
C TYR A 109 15.71 -3.74 -13.55
N PRO A 110 16.71 -3.06 -12.92
CA PRO A 110 17.98 -2.80 -13.57
C PRO A 110 18.71 -4.08 -14.01
N VAL A 111 18.65 -5.14 -13.20
CA VAL A 111 19.23 -6.45 -13.48
C VAL A 111 18.49 -7.11 -14.64
N PHE A 112 17.16 -7.19 -14.53
CA PHE A 112 16.33 -7.86 -15.54
C PHE A 112 16.41 -7.16 -16.90
N LYS A 113 16.47 -5.82 -16.92
CA LYS A 113 16.66 -5.03 -18.14
C LYS A 113 17.97 -5.33 -18.86
N LYS A 114 19.04 -5.69 -18.13
CA LYS A 114 20.33 -6.04 -18.74
C LYS A 114 20.28 -7.42 -19.41
N ILE A 115 19.50 -8.35 -18.84
CA ILE A 115 19.60 -9.78 -19.16
C ILE A 115 18.46 -10.28 -20.06
N PHE A 116 17.26 -9.72 -19.90
CA PHE A 116 16.03 -10.19 -20.53
C PHE A 116 15.40 -9.13 -21.43
N ASP A 117 14.85 -9.59 -22.56
CA ASP A 117 14.06 -8.76 -23.46
C ASP A 117 12.71 -8.37 -22.83
N GLY A 118 12.14 -7.24 -23.28
CA GLY A 118 10.81 -6.78 -22.85
C GLY A 118 10.81 -5.83 -21.64
N PHE A 119 11.93 -5.66 -20.95
CA PHE A 119 12.09 -4.73 -19.82
C PHE A 119 12.41 -3.29 -20.26
N ASN A 120 11.60 -2.73 -21.16
CA ASN A 120 11.88 -1.42 -21.77
C ASN A 120 11.49 -0.22 -20.89
N ASN A 121 10.42 -0.36 -20.09
CA ASN A 121 9.91 0.68 -19.21
C ASN A 121 9.48 0.08 -17.86
N SER A 122 10.07 0.53 -16.76
CA SER A 122 9.74 0.05 -15.42
C SER A 122 8.31 0.37 -15.00
N SER A 123 7.74 1.49 -15.46
CA SER A 123 6.39 1.91 -15.10
C SER A 123 5.29 0.99 -15.64
N THR A 124 5.60 0.19 -16.67
CA THR A 124 4.64 -0.74 -17.29
C THR A 124 4.82 -2.19 -16.84
N THR A 125 5.80 -2.49 -15.98
CA THR A 125 5.98 -3.85 -15.47
C THR A 125 4.92 -4.20 -14.43
N THR A 126 4.54 -5.47 -14.37
CA THR A 126 3.68 -6.06 -13.33
C THR A 126 4.48 -7.09 -12.52
N ILE A 127 3.93 -7.62 -11.42
CA ILE A 127 4.56 -8.74 -10.70
C ILE A 127 4.80 -9.92 -11.65
N TYR A 128 3.84 -10.21 -12.53
CA TYR A 128 3.99 -11.27 -13.52
C TYR A 128 5.16 -11.03 -14.48
N SER A 129 5.48 -9.78 -14.83
CA SER A 129 6.65 -9.46 -15.66
C SER A 129 7.95 -9.98 -15.04
N TYR A 130 8.08 -9.95 -13.70
CA TYR A 130 9.26 -10.47 -12.99
C TYR A 130 9.17 -11.97 -12.70
N LEU A 131 7.97 -12.49 -12.44
CA LEU A 131 7.75 -13.92 -12.23
C LEU A 131 8.05 -14.73 -13.49
N TYR A 132 7.59 -14.27 -14.65
CA TYR A 132 7.63 -15.05 -15.89
C TYR A 132 9.05 -15.50 -16.30
N PRO A 133 10.08 -14.62 -16.32
CA PRO A 133 11.45 -15.05 -16.59
C PRO A 133 11.97 -16.07 -15.57
N LEU A 134 11.62 -15.92 -14.29
CA LEU A 134 12.07 -16.81 -13.22
C LEU A 134 11.41 -18.19 -13.27
N MET A 135 10.30 -18.37 -13.99
CA MET A 135 9.70 -19.69 -14.21
C MET A 135 10.57 -20.60 -15.10
N ASN A 136 11.57 -20.06 -15.79
CA ASN A 136 12.55 -20.84 -16.55
C ASN A 136 13.86 -20.96 -15.76
N GLU A 137 14.25 -22.20 -15.43
CA GLU A 137 15.50 -22.47 -14.69
C GLU A 137 16.76 -21.99 -15.43
N ASP A 138 16.77 -22.04 -16.77
CA ASP A 138 17.90 -21.52 -17.56
C ASP A 138 18.12 -20.02 -17.35
N ASN A 139 17.05 -19.26 -17.10
CA ASN A 139 17.15 -17.83 -16.81
C ASN A 139 17.72 -17.58 -15.41
N ILE A 140 17.45 -18.46 -14.45
CA ILE A 140 18.04 -18.41 -13.10
C ILE A 140 19.54 -18.69 -13.18
N HIS A 141 19.94 -19.70 -13.95
CA HIS A 141 21.36 -19.96 -14.21
C HIS A 141 22.04 -18.77 -14.90
N LYS A 142 21.38 -18.16 -15.88
CA LYS A 142 21.90 -16.96 -16.55
C LYS A 142 22.09 -15.77 -15.59
N LEU A 143 21.17 -15.56 -14.64
CA LEU A 143 21.31 -14.52 -13.61
C LEU A 143 22.56 -14.77 -12.75
N PHE A 144 22.75 -16.02 -12.32
CA PHE A 144 23.91 -16.41 -11.54
C PHE A 144 25.23 -16.30 -12.31
N ASP A 145 25.26 -16.76 -13.57
CA ASP A 145 26.45 -16.67 -14.44
C ASP A 145 26.88 -15.22 -14.72
N GLU A 146 25.92 -14.28 -14.70
CA GLU A 146 26.14 -12.84 -14.82
C GLU A 146 26.46 -12.15 -13.46
N GLU A 147 26.74 -12.94 -12.43
CA GLU A 147 27.10 -12.51 -11.06
C GLU A 147 25.99 -11.72 -10.33
N PHE A 148 24.72 -11.99 -10.64
CA PHE A 148 23.57 -11.41 -9.92
C PHE A 148 22.92 -12.44 -8.99
N GLY A 149 22.97 -12.18 -7.68
CA GLY A 149 22.34 -13.01 -6.66
C GLY A 149 22.83 -14.46 -6.64
N THR A 150 22.09 -15.32 -5.94
CA THR A 150 22.31 -16.77 -5.92
C THR A 150 21.12 -17.51 -6.52
N PRO A 151 21.30 -18.74 -7.05
CA PRO A 151 20.19 -19.55 -7.54
C PRO A 151 19.11 -19.76 -6.49
N GLU A 152 19.50 -20.01 -5.23
CA GLU A 152 18.58 -20.16 -4.12
C GLU A 152 17.75 -18.89 -3.88
N GLY A 153 18.40 -17.71 -3.89
CA GLY A 153 17.70 -16.43 -3.72
C GLY A 153 16.69 -16.16 -4.83
N TRP A 154 17.04 -16.47 -6.09
CA TRP A 154 16.11 -16.34 -7.21
C TRP A 154 14.96 -17.34 -7.17
N ILE A 155 15.20 -18.57 -6.73
CA ILE A 155 14.16 -19.59 -6.54
C ILE A 155 13.21 -19.16 -5.42
N GLU A 156 13.74 -18.62 -4.32
CA GLU A 156 12.94 -18.09 -3.23
C GLU A 156 12.06 -16.92 -3.71
N LEU A 157 12.65 -15.96 -4.42
CA LEU A 157 11.90 -14.85 -5.00
C LEU A 157 10.82 -15.34 -5.96
N LYS A 158 11.14 -16.29 -6.86
CA LYS A 158 10.16 -16.91 -7.77
C LYS A 158 8.96 -17.46 -7.02
N ASN A 159 9.20 -18.23 -5.97
CA ASN A 159 8.13 -18.88 -5.20
C ASN A 159 7.27 -17.83 -4.47
N ALA A 160 7.90 -16.80 -3.90
CA ALA A 160 7.18 -15.69 -3.28
C ALA A 160 6.33 -14.93 -4.30
N LEU A 161 6.89 -14.53 -5.45
CA LEU A 161 6.16 -13.84 -6.50
C LEU A 161 5.01 -14.66 -7.06
N GLN A 162 5.15 -15.99 -7.13
CA GLN A 162 4.07 -16.88 -7.55
C GLN A 162 2.89 -16.83 -6.57
N GLN A 163 3.15 -16.88 -5.25
CA GLN A 163 2.11 -16.79 -4.24
C GLN A 163 1.44 -15.41 -4.22
N ILE A 164 2.24 -14.34 -4.28
CA ILE A 164 1.73 -12.97 -4.35
C ILE A 164 0.87 -12.78 -5.60
N TYR A 165 1.28 -13.35 -6.73
CA TYR A 165 0.49 -13.31 -7.97
C TYR A 165 -0.83 -14.07 -7.85
N ILE A 166 -0.88 -15.21 -7.16
CA ILE A 166 -2.13 -15.94 -6.91
C ILE A 166 -3.09 -15.07 -6.08
N ILE A 167 -2.60 -14.45 -5.01
CA ILE A 167 -3.41 -13.58 -4.14
C ILE A 167 -3.91 -12.36 -4.92
N LEU A 168 -3.07 -11.76 -5.77
CA LEU A 168 -3.49 -10.70 -6.69
C LEU A 168 -4.62 -11.12 -7.63
N ASN A 169 -4.54 -12.32 -8.22
CA ASN A 169 -5.63 -12.81 -9.07
C ASN A 169 -6.92 -12.99 -8.27
N ARG A 170 -6.84 -13.43 -7.02
CA ARG A 170 -8.03 -13.51 -6.15
C ARG A 170 -8.60 -12.12 -5.85
N ALA A 171 -7.75 -11.13 -5.58
CA ALA A 171 -8.18 -9.75 -5.40
C ALA A 171 -8.83 -9.13 -6.66
N GLU A 172 -8.46 -9.60 -7.85
CA GLU A 172 -9.04 -9.13 -9.12
C GLU A 172 -10.36 -9.82 -9.48
N TYR A 173 -10.45 -11.14 -9.24
CA TYR A 173 -11.53 -11.97 -9.79
C TYR A 173 -12.48 -12.57 -8.75
N ASP A 174 -12.15 -12.50 -7.46
CA ASP A 174 -12.93 -13.08 -6.36
C ASP A 174 -12.82 -12.19 -5.10
N PHE A 175 -12.48 -12.76 -3.94
CA PHE A 175 -12.18 -12.03 -2.71
C PHE A 175 -10.91 -12.60 -2.03
N VAL A 176 -10.31 -11.81 -1.16
CA VAL A 176 -9.17 -12.21 -0.33
C VAL A 176 -9.64 -12.38 1.10
N SER A 177 -9.49 -13.58 1.66
CA SER A 177 -9.83 -13.83 3.07
C SER A 177 -8.76 -13.29 4.00
N TYR A 178 -9.06 -13.24 5.30
CA TYR A 178 -8.06 -12.87 6.31
C TYR A 178 -6.87 -13.83 6.30
N GLU A 179 -7.09 -15.13 6.13
CA GLU A 179 -6.01 -16.13 6.04
C GLU A 179 -5.11 -15.91 4.82
N ASP A 180 -5.69 -15.53 3.68
CA ASP A 180 -4.90 -15.18 2.49
C ASP A 180 -4.05 -13.93 2.74
N LEU A 181 -4.62 -12.92 3.42
CA LEU A 181 -3.88 -11.73 3.80
C LEU A 181 -2.73 -12.06 4.77
N GLN A 182 -2.97 -12.89 5.78
CA GLN A 182 -1.92 -13.33 6.70
C GLN A 182 -0.82 -14.12 5.98
N LEU A 183 -1.17 -14.96 5.00
CA LEU A 183 -0.17 -15.63 4.16
C LEU A 183 0.68 -14.62 3.37
N LEU A 184 0.06 -13.58 2.80
CA LEU A 184 0.78 -12.51 2.12
C LEU A 184 1.74 -11.79 3.09
N LYS A 185 1.27 -11.42 4.28
CA LYS A 185 2.09 -10.76 5.30
C LYS A 185 3.26 -11.64 5.76
N ASP A 186 3.02 -12.94 5.97
CA ASP A 186 4.07 -13.90 6.31
C ASP A 186 5.17 -13.93 5.24
N ILE A 187 4.80 -13.99 3.96
CA ILE A 187 5.76 -13.94 2.86
C ILE A 187 6.56 -12.63 2.87
N LEU A 188 5.89 -11.49 3.03
CA LEU A 188 6.54 -10.19 2.89
C LEU A 188 7.45 -9.84 4.07
N PHE A 189 7.01 -10.16 5.29
CA PHE A 189 7.62 -9.67 6.53
C PHE A 189 8.34 -10.77 7.32
N ASN A 190 7.71 -11.93 7.56
CA ASN A 190 8.33 -13.02 8.32
C ASN A 190 9.38 -13.77 7.49
N GLN A 191 9.10 -14.01 6.20
CA GLN A 191 10.06 -14.56 5.25
C GLN A 191 10.95 -13.48 4.63
N GLU A 192 10.75 -12.22 5.02
CA GLU A 192 11.61 -11.08 4.68
C GLU A 192 11.78 -10.85 3.18
N ILE A 193 10.79 -11.21 2.35
CA ILE A 193 10.92 -11.11 0.89
C ILE A 193 11.20 -9.67 0.44
N LEU A 194 10.62 -8.67 1.10
CA LEU A 194 10.90 -7.27 0.75
C LEU A 194 12.37 -6.89 1.00
N LEU A 195 12.95 -7.36 2.11
CA LEU A 195 14.37 -7.15 2.42
C LEU A 195 15.27 -7.94 1.46
N LYS A 196 14.88 -9.17 1.13
CA LYS A 196 15.61 -10.01 0.16
C LYS A 196 15.63 -9.38 -1.23
N ILE A 197 14.53 -8.77 -1.69
CA ILE A 197 14.48 -8.05 -2.97
C ILE A 197 15.51 -6.90 -3.00
N LYS A 198 15.73 -6.20 -1.89
CA LYS A 198 16.74 -5.13 -1.80
C LYS A 198 18.17 -5.66 -1.92
N ASN A 199 18.40 -6.90 -1.49
CA ASN A 199 19.73 -7.51 -1.34
C ASN A 199 20.10 -8.53 -2.43
N LEU A 200 19.21 -8.76 -3.40
CA LEU A 200 19.37 -9.68 -4.54
C LEU A 200 20.10 -9.02 -5.71
#